data_AF-A0A2A4U285-F1
#
_entry.id   AF-A0A2A4U285-F1
#
_cell.length_a   1.000
_cell.length_b   1.000
_cell.length_c   1.000
_cell.angle_alpha   90.00
_cell.angle_beta   90.00
_cell.angle_gamma   90.00
#
_symmetry.space_group_name_H-M   'P 1'
#
loop_
_entity.id
_entity.type
_entity.pdbx_description
1 polymer ?
#
loop_
_entity_poly.entity_id
_entity_poly.type
_entity_poly.pdbx_seq_one_letter_code
_entity_poly.pdbx_strand_id
1 'polypeptide(L)' 'MGVANRIDALKVRHHELDEAIELETTRACPDEHELHTLKKEKLRIKDELTSLS' A
#
# COMPACT_ATOMS: atom_id res chain seq x y z
N MET A 1 15.19 -1.00 -19.82
CA MET A 1 14.16 -0.10 -19.27
C MET A 1 12.93 -0.94 -18.95
N GLY A 2 12.70 -1.39 -17.71
CA GLY A 2 11.56 -2.29 -17.46
C GLY A 2 11.17 -2.51 -16.01
N VAL A 3 12.13 -2.44 -15.07
CA VAL A 3 11.86 -2.66 -13.64
C VAL A 3 11.51 -1.34 -12.94
N ALA A 4 12.22 -0.26 -13.25
CA ALA A 4 11.95 1.08 -12.70
C ALA A 4 10.51 1.55 -12.94
N ASN A 5 9.94 1.28 -14.13
CA ASN A 5 8.56 1.68 -14.45
C ASN A 5 7.51 0.83 -13.72
N ARG A 6 7.82 -0.43 -13.41
CA ARG A 6 6.98 -1.31 -12.59
C ARG A 6 7.06 -0.90 -11.12
N ILE A 7 8.25 -0.57 -10.63
CA ILE A 7 8.50 -0.02 -9.29
C ILE A 7 7.73 1.29 -9.10
N ASP A 8 7.74 2.18 -10.09
CA ASP A 8 7.02 3.45 -10.02
C ASP A 8 5.50 3.24 -9.93
N ALA A 9 4.93 2.39 -10.78
CA ALA A 9 3.52 2.03 -10.73
C ALA A 9 3.11 1.34 -9.41
N LEU A 10 3.98 0.46 -8.88
CA LEU A 10 3.76 -0.18 -7.57
C LEU A 10 3.83 0.83 -6.43
N LYS A 11 4.75 1.81 -6.49
CA LYS A 11 4.85 2.89 -5.49
C LYS A 11 3.61 3.78 -5.48
N VAL A 12 3.08 4.14 -6.66
CA VAL A 12 1.85 4.92 -6.77
C VAL A 12 0.69 4.16 -6.13
N ARG A 13 0.47 2.90 -6.51
CA ARG A 13 -0.57 2.05 -5.89
C ARG A 13 -0.39 1.88 -4.38
N HIS A 14 0.85 1.72 -3.93
CA HIS A 14 1.17 1.64 -2.51
C HIS A 14 0.83 2.95 -1.78
N HIS A 15 1.09 4.10 -2.40
CA HIS A 15 0.79 5.41 -1.81
C HIS A 15 -0.72 5.63 -1.69
N GLU A 16 -1.49 5.29 -2.74
CA GLU A 16 -2.95 5.37 -2.72
C GLU A 16 -3.57 4.47 -1.63
N LEU A 17 -3.05 3.23 -1.50
CA LEU A 17 -3.45 2.32 -0.42
C LEU A 17 -3.09 2.88 0.95
N ASP A 18 -1.94 3.53 1.09
CA ASP A 18 -1.51 4.12 2.36
C ASP A 18 -2.37 5.31 2.76
N GLU A 19 -2.69 6.20 1.82
CA GLU A 19 -3.61 7.32 2.06
C GLU A 19 -5.01 6.81 2.43
N ALA A 20 -5.50 5.75 1.78
CA ALA A 20 -6.77 5.13 2.14
C ALA A 20 -6.75 4.56 3.57
N ILE A 21 -5.67 3.86 3.94
CA ILE A 21 -5.42 3.35 5.30
C ILE A 21 -5.39 4.50 6.32
N GLU A 22 -4.70 5.59 6.00
CA GLU A 22 -4.58 6.75 6.88
C GLU A 22 -5.92 7.48 7.03
N LEU A 23 -6.71 7.58 5.97
CA LEU A 23 -8.08 8.11 6.04
C LEU A 23 -9.01 7.23 6.88
N GLU A 24 -8.94 5.91 6.68
CA GLU A 24 -9.72 4.94 7.45
C GLU A 24 -9.28 4.87 8.92
N THR A 25 -7.98 4.98 9.22
CA THR A 25 -7.49 5.01 10.60
C THR A 25 -7.78 6.31 11.32
N THR A 26 -7.96 7.40 10.58
CA THR A 26 -8.30 8.72 11.14
C THR A 26 -9.81 8.89 11.31
N ARG A 27 -10.63 8.02 10.72
CA ARG A 27 -12.08 7.99 10.96
C ARG A 27 -12.37 7.63 12.41
N ALA A 28 -13.43 8.23 12.96
CA ALA A 28 -13.88 8.02 14.34
C ALA A 28 -14.30 6.57 14.66
N CYS A 29 -14.60 5.76 13.64
CA CYS A 29 -14.78 4.30 13.72
C CYS A 29 -13.90 3.65 12.64
N PRO A 30 -12.62 3.40 12.95
CA PRO A 30 -11.76 2.67 12.04
C PRO A 30 -12.19 1.21 12.01
N ASP A 31 -12.48 0.68 10.83
CA ASP A 31 -12.75 -0.75 10.65
C ASP A 31 -11.41 -1.48 10.71
N GLU A 32 -11.03 -1.95 11.91
CA GLU A 32 -9.73 -2.58 12.14
C GLU A 32 -9.47 -3.73 11.16
N HIS A 33 -10.52 -4.42 10.70
CA HIS A 33 -10.41 -5.49 9.72
C HIS A 33 -10.02 -4.99 8.33
N GLU A 34 -10.63 -3.91 7.84
CA GLU A 34 -10.26 -3.28 6.56
C GLU A 34 -8.85 -2.67 6.67
N LEU A 35 -8.58 -1.96 7.75
CA LEU A 35 -7.26 -1.39 8.06
C LEU A 35 -6.14 -2.44 8.05
N HIS A 36 -6.39 -3.59 8.69
CA HIS A 36 -5.42 -4.67 8.77
C HIS A 36 -5.25 -5.36 7.41
N THR A 37 -6.32 -5.45 6.61
CA THR A 37 -6.28 -5.99 5.24
C THR A 37 -5.50 -5.07 4.31
N LEU A 38 -5.81 -3.78 4.34
CA LEU A 38 -5.13 -2.75 3.57
C LEU A 38 -3.64 -2.63 3.97
N LYS A 39 -3.30 -2.63 5.27
CA LYS A 39 -1.90 -2.67 5.73
C LYS A 39 -1.17 -3.90 5.23
N LYS A 40 -1.84 -5.05 5.15
CA LYS A 40 -1.26 -6.30 4.66
C LYS A 40 -1.06 -6.29 3.14
N GLU A 41 -1.99 -5.70 2.39
CA GLU A 41 -1.83 -5.45 0.95
C GLU A 41 -0.69 -4.45 0.68
N LYS A 42 -0.64 -3.35 1.41
CA LYS A 42 0.47 -2.39 1.38
C LYS A 42 1.80 -3.08 1.67
N LEU A 43 1.86 -3.93 2.70
CA LEU A 43 3.07 -4.69 3.03
C LEU A 43 3.48 -5.61 1.89
N ARG A 44 2.53 -6.32 1.26
CA ARG A 44 2.81 -7.15 0.07
C ARG A 44 3.39 -6.34 -1.08
N ILE A 45 2.79 -5.21 -1.42
CA ILE A 45 3.29 -4.35 -2.51
C ILE A 45 4.69 -3.84 -2.20
N LYS A 46 4.96 -3.47 -0.94
CA LYS A 46 6.29 -3.07 -0.48
C LYS A 46 7.30 -4.23 -0.56
N ASP A 47 6.91 -5.43 -0.18
CA ASP A 47 7.74 -6.64 -0.25
C ASP A 47 8.09 -6.97 -1.71
N GLU A 48 7.08 -6.90 -2.59
CA GLU A 48 7.23 -7.10 -4.04
C GLU A 48 8.15 -6.03 -4.66
N LEU A 49 8.00 -4.77 -4.25
CA LEU A 49 8.89 -3.65 -4.58
C LEU A 49 10.33 -3.91 -4.13
N THR A 50 10.50 -4.42 -2.91
CA THR A 50 11.81 -4.70 -2.33
C THR A 50 12.46 -5.89 -3.02
N SER A 51 11.67 -6.89 -3.41
CA SER A 51 12.12 -8.05 -4.19
C SER A 51 12.47 -7.69 -5.64
N LEU A 52 11.92 -6.61 -6.18
CA LEU A 52 12.17 -6.12 -7.54
C LEU A 52 13.28 -5.04 -7.59
N SER A 53 13.76 -4.55 -6.45
CA SER A 53 14.74 -3.48 -6.31
C SER A 53 16.19 -3.97 -6.26
#